data_AF-A0A935SLD3-F1
#
_entry.id   AF-A0A935SLD3-F1
#
_cell.length_a   1.000
_cell.length_b   1.000
_cell.length_c   1.000
_cell.angle_alpha   90.00
_cell.angle_beta   90.00
_cell.angle_gamma   90.00
#
_symmetry.space_group_name_H-M   'P 1'
#
loop_
_entity.id
_entity.type
_entity.pdbx_description
1 polymer ?
#
loop_
_entity_poly.entity_id
_entity_poly.type
_entity_poly.pdbx_seq_one_letter_code
_entity_poly.pdbx_strand_id
1 'polypeptide(L)'
;MLRIIVFKLFSCLLLLSAITIVNGQTSDTTFYPNGRIERIESHLPNDITKYISFDNKGRLTDISRQGYFNACGISVGTDTIFYPSGKIKKEIFYDNRESKTETGCHAIWTTQVHTEYHPNEKIKSKKSYEYCYECDVCRCGIWKFYNTKGKIIKQQTFGNCYDQN
;
A
#
# COMPACT_ATOMS: atom_id res chain seq x y z
N MET A 1 -10.93 34.93 -10.94
CA MET A 1 -11.71 34.30 -12.04
C MET A 1 -11.48 32.79 -11.97
N LEU A 2 -12.41 32.04 -11.40
CA LEU A 2 -12.38 30.58 -11.35
C LEU A 2 -13.31 30.07 -12.46
N ARG A 3 -12.76 29.45 -13.50
CA ARG A 3 -13.55 28.84 -14.59
C ARG A 3 -13.86 27.40 -14.20
N ILE A 4 -15.08 27.14 -13.76
CA ILE A 4 -15.63 25.78 -13.61
C ILE A 4 -16.16 25.37 -14.98
N ILE A 5 -15.53 24.39 -15.61
CA ILE A 5 -16.03 23.79 -16.85
C ILE A 5 -16.94 22.63 -16.46
N VAL A 6 -18.23 22.77 -16.76
CA VAL A 6 -19.25 21.72 -16.64
C VAL A 6 -19.27 20.93 -17.96
N PHE A 7 -19.00 19.63 -17.92
CA PHE A 7 -19.17 18.76 -19.08
C PHE A 7 -20.38 17.81 -18.94
N LYS A 8 -21.03 17.64 -20.09
CA LYS A 8 -22.37 17.15 -20.36
C LYS A 8 -22.62 15.66 -20.04
N LEU A 9 -23.90 15.39 -19.75
CA LEU A 9 -24.56 14.09 -19.78
C LEU A 9 -24.34 13.34 -21.11
N PHE A 10 -23.76 12.14 -21.03
CA PHE A 10 -23.93 11.06 -22.00
C PHE A 10 -24.07 9.74 -21.24
N SER A 11 -25.17 9.03 -21.46
CA SER A 11 -25.47 7.71 -20.92
C SER A 11 -24.55 6.66 -21.53
N CYS A 12 -23.34 6.58 -21.00
CA CYS A 12 -22.45 5.44 -21.04
C CYS A 12 -21.94 5.34 -19.61
N LEU A 13 -21.83 4.14 -19.03
CA LEU A 13 -21.30 3.92 -17.67
C LEU A 13 -19.78 4.20 -17.68
N LEU A 14 -19.40 5.43 -18.03
CA LEU A 14 -18.05 5.96 -18.07
C LEU A 14 -17.66 6.22 -16.62
N LEU A 15 -16.68 5.46 -16.14
CA LEU A 15 -15.90 5.83 -14.97
C LEU A 15 -15.32 7.24 -15.24
N LEU A 16 -15.98 8.26 -14.71
CA LEU A 16 -15.55 9.65 -14.81
C LEU A 16 -14.27 9.80 -14.01
N SER A 17 -13.12 9.90 -14.67
CA SER A 17 -11.91 10.36 -13.99
C SER A 17 -11.90 11.88 -13.92
N ALA A 18 -11.53 12.43 -12.76
CA ALA A 18 -11.32 13.87 -12.57
C ALA A 18 -9.85 14.11 -12.23
N ILE A 19 -9.18 14.96 -13.02
CA ILE A 19 -7.77 15.33 -12.82
C ILE A 19 -7.70 16.68 -12.11
N THR A 20 -7.02 16.75 -10.96
CA THR A 20 -6.75 18.02 -10.26
C THR A 20 -5.25 18.25 -10.14
N ILE A 21 -4.80 19.49 -10.43
CA ILE A 21 -3.40 19.91 -10.32
C ILE A 21 -3.28 20.88 -9.14
N VAL A 22 -2.48 20.52 -8.13
CA VAL A 22 -2.11 21.42 -7.02
C VAL A 22 -0.60 21.36 -6.85
N ASN A 23 0.08 22.51 -6.95
CA ASN A 23 1.54 22.63 -6.79
C ASN A 23 2.36 21.69 -7.69
N GLY A 24 1.91 21.43 -8.93
CA GLY A 24 2.61 20.56 -9.88
C GLY A 24 2.44 19.05 -9.62
N GLN A 25 1.64 18.66 -8.61
CA GLN A 25 1.20 17.28 -8.42
C GLN A 25 -0.09 17.07 -9.18
N THR A 26 -0.14 16.03 -10.01
CA THR A 26 -1.35 15.54 -10.65
C THR A 26 -2.00 14.50 -9.77
N SER A 27 -3.34 14.52 -9.76
CA SER A 27 -4.12 13.50 -9.08
C SER A 27 -5.28 13.07 -9.94
N ASP A 28 -5.49 11.76 -10.04
CA ASP A 28 -6.60 11.14 -10.76
C ASP A 28 -7.57 10.53 -9.75
N THR A 29 -8.84 10.88 -9.86
CA THR A 29 -9.89 10.33 -9.00
C THR A 29 -10.77 9.37 -9.78
N THR A 30 -10.99 8.18 -9.25
CA THR A 30 -11.94 7.18 -9.77
C THR A 30 -13.13 7.05 -8.82
N PHE A 31 -14.30 6.68 -9.37
CA PHE A 31 -15.57 6.69 -8.64
C PHE A 31 -16.33 5.39 -8.87
N TYR A 32 -17.02 4.93 -7.84
CA TYR A 32 -18.01 3.86 -7.94
C TYR A 32 -19.22 4.28 -8.77
N PRO A 33 -20.04 3.32 -9.28
CA PRO A 33 -21.28 3.63 -9.98
C PRO A 33 -22.29 4.48 -9.17
N ASN A 34 -22.19 4.47 -7.83
CA ASN A 34 -23.01 5.30 -6.95
C ASN A 34 -22.50 6.74 -6.80
N GLY A 35 -21.46 7.14 -7.55
CA GLY A 35 -20.86 8.47 -7.55
C GLY A 35 -19.92 8.74 -6.37
N ARG A 36 -19.69 7.79 -5.46
CA ARG A 36 -18.70 7.95 -4.37
C ARG A 36 -17.29 7.69 -4.89
N ILE A 37 -16.32 8.35 -4.29
CA ILE A 37 -14.90 8.15 -4.59
C ILE A 37 -14.53 6.70 -4.27
N GLU A 38 -13.87 6.04 -5.22
CA GLU A 38 -13.27 4.72 -5.06
C GLU A 38 -11.79 4.85 -4.73
N ARG A 39 -11.05 5.62 -5.52
CA ARG A 39 -9.61 5.78 -5.34
C ARG A 39 -9.13 7.13 -5.85
N ILE A 40 -8.22 7.74 -5.09
CA ILE A 40 -7.43 8.90 -5.51
C ILE A 40 -6.01 8.40 -5.74
N GLU A 41 -5.50 8.63 -6.94
CA GLU A 41 -4.12 8.41 -7.33
C GLU A 41 -3.41 9.76 -7.37
N SER A 42 -2.20 9.86 -6.82
CA SER A 42 -1.43 11.11 -6.80
C SER A 42 0.01 10.84 -7.17
N HIS A 43 0.51 11.52 -8.20
CA HIS A 43 1.89 11.39 -8.65
C HIS A 43 2.77 12.38 -7.89
N LEU A 44 3.62 11.85 -7.02
CA LEU A 44 4.56 12.57 -6.18
C LEU A 44 5.94 12.63 -6.84
N PRO A 45 6.85 13.49 -6.35
CA PRO A 45 8.24 13.51 -6.82
C PRO A 45 8.92 12.13 -6.69
N ASN A 46 9.96 11.92 -7.49
CA ASN A 46 10.76 10.69 -7.54
C ASN A 46 9.98 9.45 -8.03
N ASP A 47 9.06 9.66 -8.98
CA ASP A 47 8.25 8.59 -9.58
C ASP A 47 7.49 7.73 -8.56
N ILE A 48 7.06 8.37 -7.45
CA ILE A 48 6.24 7.74 -6.44
C ILE A 48 4.78 8.06 -6.73
N THR A 49 3.96 7.03 -6.86
CA THR A 49 2.51 7.16 -6.91
C THR A 49 1.90 6.79 -5.57
N LYS A 50 1.07 7.67 -5.02
CA LYS A 50 0.31 7.43 -3.79
C LYS A 50 -1.14 7.12 -4.14
N TYR A 51 -1.67 6.06 -3.57
CA TYR A 51 -3.08 5.69 -3.68
C TYR A 51 -3.78 5.91 -2.34
N ILE A 52 -4.99 6.46 -2.38
CA ILE A 52 -5.92 6.56 -1.26
C ILE A 52 -7.23 5.93 -1.72
N SER A 53 -7.57 4.77 -1.16
CA SER A 53 -8.77 4.03 -1.58
C SER A 53 -9.86 4.06 -0.51
N PHE A 54 -11.09 3.99 -0.98
CA PHE A 54 -12.30 4.05 -0.17
C PHE A 54 -13.22 2.90 -0.58
N ASP A 55 -14.06 2.44 0.33
CA ASP A 55 -15.12 1.49 -0.01
C ASP A 55 -16.35 2.17 -0.63
N ASN A 56 -17.31 1.36 -1.10
CA ASN A 56 -18.55 1.87 -1.70
C ASN A 56 -19.45 2.68 -0.74
N LYS A 57 -19.11 2.75 0.55
CA LYS A 57 -19.75 3.62 1.55
C LYS A 57 -18.94 4.90 1.79
N GLY A 58 -17.83 5.12 1.09
CA GLY A 58 -16.97 6.29 1.21
C GLY A 58 -16.05 6.24 2.43
N ARG A 59 -15.82 5.07 3.03
CA ARG A 59 -14.90 4.90 4.17
C ARG A 59 -13.51 4.60 3.66
N LEU A 60 -12.49 5.24 4.23
CA LEU A 60 -11.09 4.99 3.91
C LEU A 60 -10.73 3.52 4.19
N THR A 61 -10.18 2.82 3.19
CA THR A 61 -9.76 1.41 3.30
C THR A 61 -8.26 1.25 3.37
N ASP A 62 -7.54 2.03 2.57
CA ASP A 62 -6.09 1.94 2.46
C ASP A 62 -5.45 3.24 1.97
N ILE A 63 -4.21 3.44 2.40
CA ILE A 63 -3.27 4.39 1.81
C ILE A 63 -2.03 3.58 1.44
N SER A 64 -1.66 3.58 0.17
CA SER A 64 -0.49 2.85 -0.31
C SER A 64 0.42 3.71 -1.17
N ARG A 65 1.67 3.27 -1.34
CA ARG A 65 2.64 3.95 -2.23
C ARG A 65 3.38 2.96 -3.10
N GLN A 66 3.53 3.30 -4.35
CA GLN A 66 4.31 2.55 -5.33
C GLN A 66 5.39 3.47 -5.91
N GLY A 67 6.64 3.01 -5.91
CA GLY A 67 7.72 3.62 -6.67
C GLY A 67 8.01 2.83 -7.94
N TYR A 68 8.68 3.45 -8.89
CA TYR A 68 9.04 2.82 -10.16
C TYR A 68 10.54 2.46 -10.19
N PHE A 69 10.86 1.17 -10.19
CA PHE A 69 12.23 0.65 -10.20
C PHE A 69 12.39 -0.32 -11.37
N ASN A 70 13.40 -0.12 -12.23
CA ASN A 70 13.68 -0.99 -13.38
C ASN A 70 12.45 -1.30 -14.26
N ALA A 71 11.61 -0.30 -14.49
CA ALA A 71 10.34 -0.41 -15.22
C ALA A 71 9.21 -1.18 -14.50
N CYS A 72 9.30 -1.31 -13.17
CA CYS A 72 8.39 -2.11 -12.37
C CYS A 72 7.80 -1.27 -11.23
N GLY A 73 6.49 -1.39 -11.02
CA GLY A 73 5.81 -0.75 -9.90
C GLY A 73 6.03 -1.55 -8.61
N ILE A 74 6.88 -1.07 -7.71
CA ILE A 74 7.22 -1.73 -6.44
C ILE A 74 6.66 -0.91 -5.27
N SER A 75 6.05 -1.58 -4.29
CA SER A 75 5.57 -0.92 -3.07
C SER A 75 6.73 -0.28 -2.29
N VAL A 76 6.54 0.95 -1.80
CA VAL A 76 7.58 1.72 -1.09
C VAL A 76 7.05 2.33 0.20
N GLY A 77 7.93 2.52 1.18
CA GLY A 77 7.58 3.22 2.42
C GLY A 77 6.60 2.42 3.26
N THR A 78 5.44 2.99 3.61
CA THR A 78 4.45 2.32 4.46
C THR A 78 3.05 2.39 3.86
N ASP A 79 2.47 1.22 3.64
CA ASP A 79 1.04 1.09 3.37
C ASP A 79 0.28 1.00 4.70
N THR A 80 -0.87 1.65 4.77
CA THR A 80 -1.75 1.63 5.94
C THR A 80 -3.14 1.16 5.52
N ILE A 81 -3.65 0.14 6.18
CA ILE A 81 -4.98 -0.44 5.95
C ILE A 81 -5.83 -0.19 7.18
N PHE A 82 -7.10 0.15 6.99
CA PHE A 82 -7.99 0.61 8.05
C PHE A 82 -9.13 -0.37 8.34
N TYR A 83 -9.61 -0.34 9.58
CA TYR A 83 -10.89 -0.92 9.96
C TYR A 83 -12.04 -0.03 9.46
N PRO A 84 -13.26 -0.57 9.36
CA PRO A 84 -14.46 0.24 9.08
C PRO A 84 -14.70 1.41 10.05
N SER A 85 -14.12 1.35 11.25
CA SER A 85 -14.17 2.42 12.25
C SER A 85 -13.20 3.57 11.98
N GLY A 86 -12.35 3.48 10.94
CA GLY A 86 -11.28 4.44 10.65
C GLY A 86 -9.98 4.22 11.45
N LYS A 87 -9.93 3.21 12.32
CA LYS A 87 -8.72 2.85 13.07
C LYS A 87 -7.76 2.04 12.21
N ILE A 88 -6.47 2.12 12.48
CA ILE A 88 -5.46 1.33 11.77
C ILE A 88 -5.67 -0.16 12.07
N LYS A 89 -5.74 -0.96 11.00
CA LYS A 89 -5.84 -2.42 11.05
C LYS A 89 -4.49 -3.07 10.80
N LYS A 90 -3.74 -2.55 9.84
CA LYS A 90 -2.46 -3.13 9.43
C LYS A 90 -1.58 -2.05 8.80
N GLU A 91 -0.30 -2.09 9.11
CA GLU A 91 0.74 -1.36 8.39
C GLU A 91 1.70 -2.35 7.76
N ILE A 92 2.16 -2.05 6.55
CA ILE A 92 3.20 -2.81 5.85
C ILE A 92 4.30 -1.83 5.50
N PHE A 93 5.46 -1.98 6.13
CA PHE A 93 6.66 -1.25 5.76
C PHE A 93 7.44 -2.04 4.72
N TYR A 94 7.89 -1.37 3.66
CA TYR A 94 8.67 -1.94 2.56
C TYR A 94 10.05 -1.33 2.53
N ASP A 95 11.06 -2.18 2.61
CA ASP A 95 12.46 -1.84 2.41
C ASP A 95 12.96 -2.56 1.15
N ASN A 96 13.27 -1.78 0.10
CA ASN A 96 13.65 -2.30 -1.20
C ASN A 96 15.16 -2.16 -1.39
N ARG A 97 15.81 -3.23 -1.80
CA ARG A 97 17.22 -3.27 -2.18
C ARG A 97 17.36 -3.83 -3.58
N GLU A 98 18.33 -3.32 -4.32
CA GLU A 98 18.66 -3.83 -5.65
C GLU A 98 19.80 -4.85 -5.57
N SER A 99 19.62 -5.97 -6.26
CA SER A 99 20.63 -7.00 -6.49
C SER A 99 21.68 -6.46 -7.45
N LYS A 100 22.96 -6.75 -7.16
CA LYS A 100 24.07 -6.33 -8.04
C LYS A 100 24.25 -7.24 -9.25
N THR A 101 23.63 -8.41 -9.26
CA THR A 101 23.87 -9.48 -10.24
C THR A 101 22.68 -9.73 -11.15
N GLU A 102 21.51 -9.19 -10.83
CA GLU A 102 20.28 -9.35 -11.59
C GLU A 102 19.87 -8.01 -12.21
N THR A 103 18.99 -8.07 -13.22
CA THR A 103 18.45 -6.88 -13.88
C THR A 103 16.93 -6.94 -13.97
N GLY A 104 16.29 -5.82 -14.29
CA GLY A 104 14.84 -5.75 -14.38
C GLY A 104 14.14 -5.85 -13.02
N CYS A 105 12.89 -6.32 -13.02
CA CYS A 105 12.09 -6.42 -11.80
C CYS A 105 12.65 -7.42 -10.77
N HIS A 106 13.26 -8.51 -11.25
CA HIS A 106 13.80 -9.56 -10.38
C HIS A 106 14.99 -9.07 -9.54
N ALA A 107 15.69 -8.03 -10.02
CA ALA A 107 16.76 -7.40 -9.27
C ALA A 107 16.29 -6.76 -7.97
N ILE A 108 14.99 -6.50 -7.79
CA ILE A 108 14.49 -5.85 -6.58
C ILE A 108 14.07 -6.89 -5.54
N TRP A 109 14.75 -6.85 -4.40
CA TRP A 109 14.39 -7.59 -3.21
C TRP A 109 13.70 -6.67 -2.22
N THR A 110 12.58 -7.12 -1.69
CA THR A 110 11.77 -6.34 -0.77
C THR A 110 11.63 -7.08 0.56
N THR A 111 12.05 -6.41 1.64
CA THR A 111 11.72 -6.81 3.01
C THR A 111 10.43 -6.13 3.42
N GLN A 112 9.42 -6.91 3.79
CA GLN A 112 8.14 -6.41 4.32
C GLN A 112 8.04 -6.64 5.82
N VAL A 113 7.76 -5.58 6.58
CA VAL A 113 7.41 -5.68 7.99
C VAL A 113 5.94 -5.39 8.18
N HIS A 114 5.17 -6.42 8.51
CA HIS A 114 3.72 -6.34 8.73
C HIS A 114 3.45 -6.13 10.20
N THR A 115 2.83 -5.00 10.55
CA THR A 115 2.31 -4.74 11.90
C THR A 115 0.79 -4.73 11.84
N GLU A 116 0.15 -5.76 12.41
CA GLU A 116 -1.31 -5.82 12.54
C GLU A 116 -1.73 -5.29 13.91
N TYR A 117 -2.91 -4.67 13.97
CA TYR A 117 -3.45 -4.04 15.17
C TYR A 117 -4.81 -4.63 15.54
N HIS A 118 -5.07 -4.72 16.84
CA HIS A 118 -6.41 -4.95 17.38
C HIS A 118 -7.27 -3.69 17.22
N PRO A 119 -8.62 -3.77 17.28
CA PRO A 119 -9.49 -2.59 17.24
C PRO A 119 -9.25 -1.56 18.37
N ASN A 120 -8.53 -1.95 19.44
CA ASN A 120 -8.08 -1.05 20.50
C ASN A 120 -6.68 -0.46 20.25
N GLU A 121 -6.18 -0.55 19.01
CA GLU A 121 -4.92 0.03 18.53
C GLU A 121 -3.66 -0.56 19.20
N LYS A 122 -3.80 -1.61 20.01
CA LYS A 122 -2.67 -2.42 20.46
C LYS A 122 -2.21 -3.34 19.33
N ILE A 123 -0.91 -3.53 19.22
CA ILE A 123 -0.32 -4.46 18.26
C ILE A 123 -0.92 -5.85 18.51
N LYS A 124 -1.33 -6.50 17.43
CA LYS A 124 -1.82 -7.88 17.36
C LYS A 124 -0.71 -8.82 16.91
N SER A 125 0.07 -8.42 15.91
CA SER A 125 1.25 -9.17 15.49
C SER A 125 2.26 -8.30 14.75
N LYS A 126 3.54 -8.67 14.86
CA LYS A 126 4.61 -8.15 14.02
C LYS A 126 5.27 -9.33 13.28
N LYS A 127 5.31 -9.28 11.96
CA LYS A 127 5.81 -10.34 11.08
C LYS A 127 6.74 -9.74 10.04
N SER A 128 7.76 -10.48 9.63
CA SER A 128 8.69 -10.09 8.58
C SER A 128 8.69 -11.11 7.45
N TYR A 129 8.76 -10.61 6.23
CA TYR A 129 8.81 -11.40 5.01
C TYR A 129 9.87 -10.80 4.09
N GLU A 130 10.47 -11.63 3.26
CA GLU A 130 11.25 -11.19 2.11
C GLU A 130 10.73 -11.86 0.85
N TYR A 131 10.79 -11.13 -0.25
CA TYR A 131 10.47 -11.64 -1.57
C TYR A 131 11.18 -10.79 -2.62
N CYS A 132 11.39 -11.35 -3.80
CA CYS A 132 11.68 -10.61 -5.02
C CYS A 132 10.47 -10.67 -5.96
N TYR A 133 10.48 -9.85 -7.01
CA TYR A 133 9.43 -9.88 -8.02
C TYR A 133 9.31 -11.30 -8.62
N GLU A 134 8.09 -11.86 -8.59
CA GLU A 134 7.75 -13.24 -9.02
C GLU A 134 8.42 -14.40 -8.25
N CYS A 135 9.04 -14.11 -7.11
CA CYS A 135 9.64 -15.13 -6.25
C CYS A 135 8.67 -15.63 -5.17
N ASP A 136 8.96 -16.79 -4.60
CA ASP A 136 8.25 -17.27 -3.42
C ASP A 136 8.51 -16.35 -2.21
N VAL A 137 7.45 -16.10 -1.44
CA VAL A 137 7.54 -15.29 -0.23
C VAL A 137 8.23 -16.11 0.86
N CYS A 138 9.37 -15.63 1.31
CA CYS A 138 10.11 -16.21 2.42
C CYS A 138 9.71 -15.55 3.75
N ARG A 139 9.46 -16.37 4.78
CA ARG A 139 9.23 -15.91 6.16
C ARG A 139 10.56 -15.78 6.86
N CYS A 140 10.86 -14.62 7.43
CA CYS A 140 12.12 -14.37 8.14
C CYS A 140 11.93 -13.77 9.53
N GLY A 141 13.01 -13.86 10.31
CA GLY A 141 13.16 -13.18 11.58
C GLY A 141 12.22 -13.69 12.66
N ILE A 142 11.92 -12.82 13.63
CA ILE A 142 11.10 -13.18 14.79
C ILE A 142 9.70 -12.61 14.64
N TRP A 143 8.72 -13.50 14.48
CA TRP A 143 7.32 -13.14 14.48
C TRP A 143 6.78 -13.15 15.91
N LYS A 144 6.12 -12.05 16.30
CA LYS A 144 5.53 -11.90 17.63
C LYS A 144 4.03 -11.68 17.51
N PHE A 145 3.28 -12.33 18.38
CA PHE A 145 1.82 -12.22 18.46
C PHE A 145 1.43 -11.79 19.87
N TYR A 146 0.45 -10.91 19.96
CA TYR A 146 0.08 -10.21 21.18
C TYR A 146 -1.43 -10.31 21.40
N ASN A 147 -1.84 -10.41 22.66
CA ASN A 147 -3.24 -10.29 23.04
C ASN A 147 -3.69 -8.81 23.02
N THR A 148 -4.98 -8.57 23.29
CA THR A 148 -5.57 -7.23 23.33
C THR A 148 -5.01 -6.33 24.45
N LYS A 149 -4.30 -6.90 25.42
CA LYS A 149 -3.59 -6.17 26.48
C LYS A 149 -2.13 -5.84 26.12
N GLY A 150 -1.68 -6.22 24.92
CA GLY A 150 -0.30 -6.00 24.45
C GLY A 150 0.73 -6.99 25.02
N LYS A 151 0.31 -8.08 25.67
CA LYS A 151 1.23 -9.13 26.14
C LYS A 151 1.49 -10.12 25.02
N ILE A 152 2.74 -10.54 24.85
CA ILE A 152 3.12 -11.59 23.90
C ILE A 152 2.46 -12.90 24.33
N ILE A 153 1.78 -13.55 23.39
CA ILE A 153 1.13 -14.86 23.58
C ILE A 153 1.76 -15.95 22.72
N LYS A 154 2.51 -15.57 21.67
CA LYS A 154 3.22 -16.51 20.79
C LYS A 154 4.41 -15.81 20.15
N GLN A 155 5.50 -16.55 20.00
CA GLN A 155 6.66 -16.15 19.22
C GLN A 155 7.03 -17.29 18.26
N GLN A 156 7.44 -16.96 17.04
CA GLN A 156 7.98 -17.91 16.07
C GLN A 156 9.25 -17.33 15.49
N THR A 157 10.31 -18.13 15.44
CA THR A 157 11.58 -17.73 14.85
C THR A 157 11.73 -18.43 13.52
N PHE A 158 12.09 -17.67 12.49
CA PHE A 158 12.44 -18.15 11.18
C PHE A 158 13.90 -17.78 10.90
N GLY A 159 14.54 -18.53 10.01
CA GLY A 159 15.91 -18.25 9.55
C GLY A 159 15.99 -16.95 8.75
N ASN A 160 17.18 -16.69 8.20
CA ASN A 160 17.36 -15.61 7.25
C ASN A 160 16.90 -16.06 5.86
N CYS A 161 16.29 -15.17 5.09
CA CYS A 161 15.85 -15.50 3.73
C CYS A 161 17.00 -15.61 2.72
N TYR A 162 18.19 -15.15 3.09
CA TYR A 162 19.41 -15.26 2.27
C TYR A 162 20.20 -16.54 2.52
N ASP A 163 19.86 -17.30 3.57
CA ASP A 163 20.56 -18.55 3.91
C ASP A 163 20.05 -19.75 3.09
N GLN A 164 19.16 -19.52 2.10
CA GLN A 164 18.58 -20.57 1.24
C GLN A 164 19.37 -20.84 -0.05
N ASN A 165 20.57 -20.26 -0.19
CA ASN A 165 21.48 -20.49 -1.31
C ASN A 165 22.70 -21.30 -0.89
#